data_AF-A0A2N2HBB8-F1
#
_entry.id   AF-A0A2N2HBB8-F1
#
_cell.length_a   1.000
_cell.length_b   1.000
_cell.length_c   1.000
_cell.angle_alpha   90.00
_cell.angle_beta   90.00
_cell.angle_gamma   90.00
#
_symmetry.space_group_name_H-M   'P 1'
#
loop_
_entity.id
_entity.type
_entity.pdbx_description
1 polymer ?
#
loop_
_entity_poly.entity_id
_entity_poly.type
_entity_poly.pdbx_seq_one_letter_code
_entity_poly.pdbx_strand_id
1 'polypeptide(L)'
;MVARVSQVEYNQENPIRRWWNTRTYIQKRLIRFCLSLIVFILCLPLYHAGLFGTVDGPLNPARMGESLAGMGVTRTHSALFFLSILIIAVAWNWIFNLVSYLAGARLTCNKADEEGLPCGARVERRKVIQKKTGQSVPQYVCEKGHKRPDAHFHPVQKGTASHTIWVIAAAFCVIVLFLS
;
A
#
# COMPACT_ATOMS: atom_id res chain seq x y z
N MET A 1 -7.76 -3.74 41.97
CA MET A 1 -6.86 -2.65 41.50
C MET A 1 -7.13 -2.41 40.03
N VAL A 2 -7.74 -1.27 39.68
CA VAL A 2 -7.93 -0.85 38.29
C VAL A 2 -6.61 -0.18 37.86
N ALA A 3 -5.86 -0.81 36.95
CA ALA A 3 -4.65 -0.21 36.41
C ALA A 3 -5.02 1.06 35.63
N ARG A 4 -4.43 2.21 35.99
CA ARG A 4 -4.53 3.44 35.18
C ARG A 4 -3.77 3.21 33.89
N VAL A 5 -4.50 2.94 32.81
CA VAL A 5 -3.95 2.94 31.46
C VAL A 5 -3.45 4.36 31.16
N SER A 6 -2.17 4.46 30.78
CA SER A 6 -1.56 5.74 30.41
C SER A 6 -2.23 6.28 29.13
N GLN A 7 -2.58 7.58 29.09
CA GLN A 7 -3.26 8.18 27.93
C GLN A 7 -2.48 8.04 26.61
N VAL A 8 -1.18 7.75 26.70
CA VAL A 8 -0.28 7.58 25.55
C VAL A 8 -0.52 6.24 24.85
N GLU A 9 -0.68 5.13 25.58
CA GLU A 9 -1.02 3.81 24.98
C GLU A 9 -2.43 3.82 24.37
N TYR A 10 -3.36 4.52 25.00
CA TYR A 10 -4.75 4.65 24.53
C TYR A 10 -4.88 5.37 23.17
N ASN A 11 -3.91 6.23 22.84
CA ASN A 11 -3.88 6.96 21.56
C ASN A 11 -3.16 6.18 20.44
N GLN A 12 -2.42 5.13 20.77
CA GLN A 12 -1.73 4.28 19.80
C GLN A 12 -2.55 3.07 19.34
N GLU A 13 -3.66 2.77 20.00
CA GLU A 13 -4.55 1.67 19.60
C GLU A 13 -5.40 2.04 18.37
N ASN A 14 -5.49 1.10 17.42
CA ASN A 14 -6.38 1.21 16.27
C ASN A 14 -7.81 1.59 16.72
N PRO A 15 -8.48 2.55 16.06
CA PRO A 15 -9.78 3.07 16.50
C PRO A 15 -10.85 1.96 16.61
N ILE A 16 -10.77 0.95 15.74
CA ILE A 16 -11.63 -0.23 15.75
C ILE A 16 -11.40 -1.09 17.00
N ARG A 17 -10.14 -1.26 17.41
CA ARG A 17 -9.77 -2.07 18.58
C ARG A 17 -10.21 -1.38 19.87
N ARG A 18 -10.05 -0.06 19.94
CA ARG A 18 -10.54 0.78 21.02
C ARG A 18 -12.07 0.71 21.16
N TRP A 19 -12.81 0.84 20.05
CA TRP A 19 -14.26 0.66 20.03
C TRP A 19 -14.70 -0.75 20.43
N TRP A 20 -13.95 -1.77 20.03
CA TRP A 20 -14.23 -3.15 20.42
C TRP A 20 -14.07 -3.34 21.93
N ASN A 21 -12.99 -2.80 22.51
CA ASN A 21 -12.66 -2.97 23.92
C ASN A 21 -13.66 -2.31 24.88
N THR A 22 -14.33 -1.22 24.48
CA THR A 22 -15.32 -0.51 25.30
C THR A 22 -16.67 -1.25 25.45
N ARG A 23 -16.92 -2.33 24.68
CA ARG A 23 -18.18 -3.09 24.72
C ARG A 23 -18.16 -4.20 25.78
N THR A 24 -19.32 -4.46 26.40
CA THR A 24 -19.49 -5.54 27.39
C THR A 24 -19.39 -6.92 26.75
N TYR A 25 -19.18 -7.97 27.55
CA TYR A 25 -19.06 -9.36 27.05
C TYR A 25 -20.29 -9.80 26.24
N ILE A 26 -21.49 -9.46 26.71
CA ILE A 26 -22.75 -9.77 26.02
C ILE A 26 -22.84 -9.04 24.68
N GLN A 27 -22.45 -7.75 24.64
CA GLN A 27 -22.44 -6.97 23.40
C GLN A 27 -21.45 -7.54 22.37
N LYS A 28 -20.24 -7.94 22.79
CA LYS A 28 -19.26 -8.58 21.91
C LYS A 28 -19.77 -9.90 21.34
N ARG A 29 -20.45 -10.72 22.15
CA ARG A 29 -21.04 -11.99 21.71
C ARG A 29 -22.18 -11.77 20.72
N LEU A 30 -23.05 -10.79 20.98
CA LEU A 30 -24.13 -10.41 20.08
C LEU A 30 -23.60 -9.89 18.74
N ILE A 31 -22.58 -9.02 18.74
CA ILE A 31 -21.97 -8.51 17.51
C ILE A 31 -21.36 -9.65 16.69
N ARG A 32 -20.65 -10.59 17.32
CA ARG A 32 -20.11 -11.78 16.62
C ARG A 32 -21.22 -12.62 15.99
N PHE A 33 -22.31 -12.84 16.73
CA PHE A 33 -23.47 -13.58 16.24
C PHE A 33 -24.13 -12.87 15.05
N CYS A 34 -24.38 -11.56 15.16
CA CYS A 34 -24.94 -10.77 14.07
C CYS A 34 -24.03 -10.77 12.83
N LEU A 35 -22.72 -10.61 13.00
CA LEU A 35 -21.77 -10.69 11.89
C LEU A 35 -21.80 -12.06 11.22
N SER A 36 -21.83 -13.16 11.98
CA SER A 36 -21.95 -14.50 11.41
C SER A 36 -23.28 -14.70 10.67
N LEU A 37 -24.37 -14.14 11.18
CA LEU A 37 -25.68 -14.22 10.57
C LEU A 37 -25.76 -13.40 9.28
N ILE A 38 -25.14 -12.22 9.24
CA ILE A 38 -25.01 -11.42 8.02
C ILE A 38 -24.20 -12.18 6.97
N VAL A 39 -23.05 -12.76 7.35
CA VAL A 39 -22.22 -13.56 6.43
C VAL A 39 -23.02 -14.76 5.89
N PHE A 40 -23.75 -15.46 6.76
CA PHE A 40 -24.61 -16.57 6.34
C PHE A 40 -25.69 -16.12 5.35
N ILE A 41 -26.41 -15.04 5.65
CA ILE A 41 -27.45 -14.49 4.76
C ILE A 41 -26.85 -14.06 3.42
N LEU A 42 -25.63 -13.50 3.41
CA LEU A 42 -24.94 -13.15 2.17
C LEU A 42 -24.51 -14.39 1.39
N CYS A 43 -24.07 -15.46 2.06
CA CYS A 43 -23.67 -16.70 1.38
C CYS A 43 -24.84 -17.41 0.68
N LEU A 44 -26.08 -17.27 1.15
CA LEU A 44 -27.26 -17.90 0.53
C LEU A 44 -27.53 -17.45 -0.92
N PRO A 45 -27.64 -16.15 -1.25
CA PRO A 45 -27.79 -15.71 -2.64
C PRO A 45 -26.54 -16.01 -3.46
N LEU A 46 -25.32 -15.94 -2.90
CA LEU A 46 -24.11 -16.34 -3.64
C LEU A 46 -24.11 -17.84 -3.97
N TYR A 47 -24.65 -18.67 -3.06
CA TYR A 47 -24.84 -20.10 -3.26
C TYR A 47 -25.87 -20.41 -4.34
N HIS A 48 -27.05 -19.80 -4.26
CA HIS A 48 -28.10 -19.98 -5.29
C HIS A 48 -27.73 -19.35 -6.63
N ALA A 49 -26.93 -18.30 -6.62
CA ALA A 49 -26.35 -17.74 -7.83
C ALA A 49 -25.24 -18.62 -8.42
N GLY A 50 -24.79 -19.67 -7.73
CA GLY A 50 -23.90 -20.69 -8.27
C GLY A 50 -22.41 -20.43 -8.09
N LEU A 51 -22.01 -19.43 -7.29
CA LEU A 51 -20.59 -19.08 -7.11
C LEU A 51 -19.76 -20.22 -6.49
N PHE A 52 -20.37 -21.07 -5.68
CA PHE A 52 -19.71 -22.21 -5.03
C PHE A 52 -19.71 -23.49 -5.88
N GLY A 53 -20.23 -23.44 -7.12
CA GLY A 53 -20.17 -24.54 -8.09
C GLY A 53 -21.08 -25.74 -7.83
N THR A 54 -21.80 -25.80 -6.71
CA THR A 54 -22.72 -26.89 -6.36
C THR A 54 -24.14 -26.70 -6.89
N VAL A 55 -24.51 -25.48 -7.28
CA VAL A 55 -25.81 -25.13 -7.85
C VAL A 55 -25.58 -24.41 -9.17
N ASP A 56 -26.34 -24.78 -10.20
CA ASP A 56 -26.30 -24.09 -11.48
C ASP A 56 -26.99 -22.72 -11.38
N GLY A 57 -26.18 -21.66 -11.30
CA GLY A 57 -26.64 -20.27 -11.30
C GLY A 57 -25.79 -19.38 -12.21
N PRO A 58 -26.17 -18.10 -12.41
CA PRO A 58 -25.49 -17.18 -13.32
C PRO A 58 -24.03 -16.87 -12.94
N LEU A 59 -23.66 -17.06 -11.68
CA LEU A 59 -22.30 -16.91 -11.15
C LEU A 59 -21.52 -18.25 -11.13
N ASN A 60 -22.03 -19.31 -11.77
CA ASN A 60 -21.27 -20.56 -11.91
C ASN A 60 -19.96 -20.27 -12.67
N PRO A 61 -18.79 -20.66 -12.13
CA PRO A 61 -17.48 -20.38 -12.75
C PRO A 61 -17.38 -20.82 -14.21
N ALA A 62 -18.05 -21.91 -14.61
CA ALA A 62 -18.09 -22.35 -16.01
C ALA A 62 -18.82 -21.34 -16.92
N ARG A 63 -19.99 -20.86 -16.48
CA ARG A 63 -20.79 -19.87 -17.23
C ARG A 63 -20.17 -18.48 -17.22
N MET A 64 -19.46 -18.10 -16.16
CA MET A 64 -18.68 -16.87 -16.13
C MET A 64 -17.59 -16.90 -17.21
N GLY A 65 -16.88 -18.03 -17.32
CA GLY A 65 -15.87 -18.24 -18.37
C GLY A 65 -16.49 -18.17 -19.77
N GLU A 66 -17.62 -18.84 -19.99
CA GLU A 66 -18.35 -18.81 -21.27
C GLU A 66 -18.87 -17.40 -21.62
N SER A 67 -19.40 -16.66 -20.64
CA SER A 67 -19.87 -15.29 -20.86
C SER A 67 -18.72 -14.33 -21.18
N LEU A 68 -17.58 -14.48 -20.50
CA LEU A 68 -16.36 -13.72 -20.80
C LEU A 68 -15.82 -14.07 -22.20
N ALA A 69 -15.80 -15.35 -22.55
CA ALA A 69 -15.41 -15.81 -23.89
C ALA A 69 -16.38 -15.31 -24.97
N GLY A 70 -17.69 -15.30 -24.69
CA GLY A 70 -18.73 -14.76 -25.56
C GLY A 70 -18.64 -13.25 -25.77
N MET A 71 -18.04 -12.51 -24.84
CA MET A 71 -17.69 -11.09 -24.99
C MET A 71 -16.39 -10.85 -25.79
N GLY A 72 -15.76 -11.92 -26.30
CA GLY A 72 -14.50 -11.85 -27.04
C GLY A 72 -13.26 -11.72 -26.15
N VAL A 73 -13.38 -11.90 -24.83
CA VAL A 73 -12.22 -11.93 -23.93
C VAL A 73 -11.51 -13.26 -24.10
N THR A 74 -10.43 -13.23 -24.88
CA THR A 74 -9.55 -14.37 -25.10
C THR A 74 -8.49 -14.49 -24.00
N ARG A 75 -7.85 -15.66 -23.91
CA ARG A 75 -6.76 -15.97 -22.97
C ARG A 75 -5.67 -14.90 -22.95
N THR A 76 -5.30 -14.38 -24.12
CA THR A 76 -4.25 -13.37 -24.26
C THR A 76 -4.66 -12.04 -23.65
N HIS A 77 -5.94 -11.64 -23.77
CA HIS A 77 -6.44 -10.41 -23.17
C HIS A 77 -6.41 -10.47 -21.64
N SER A 78 -6.82 -11.59 -21.05
CA SER A 78 -6.75 -11.77 -19.58
C SER A 78 -5.30 -11.79 -19.08
N ALA A 79 -4.41 -12.48 -19.78
CA ALA A 79 -2.98 -12.51 -19.43
C ALA A 79 -2.35 -11.12 -19.48
N LEU A 80 -2.60 -10.36 -20.56
CA LEU A 80 -2.11 -9.00 -20.71
C LEU A 80 -2.66 -8.06 -19.63
N PHE A 81 -3.93 -8.21 -19.27
CA PHE A 81 -4.55 -7.39 -18.21
C PHE A 81 -3.85 -7.59 -16.86
N PHE A 82 -3.76 -8.83 -16.36
CA PHE A 82 -3.11 -9.09 -15.08
C PHE A 82 -1.61 -8.74 -15.10
N LEU A 83 -0.93 -9.01 -16.22
CA LEU A 83 0.48 -8.64 -16.38
C LEU A 83 0.68 -7.12 -16.33
N SER A 84 -0.19 -6.35 -17.00
CA SER A 84 -0.13 -4.89 -16.97
C SER A 84 -0.33 -4.34 -15.55
N ILE A 85 -1.30 -4.88 -14.80
CA ILE A 85 -1.55 -4.52 -13.41
C ILE A 85 -0.34 -4.87 -12.54
N LEU A 86 0.27 -6.04 -12.74
CA LEU A 86 1.45 -6.46 -11.99
C LEU A 86 2.62 -5.50 -12.23
N ILE A 87 2.90 -5.17 -13.50
CA ILE A 87 3.96 -4.23 -13.86
C ILE A 87 3.71 -2.88 -13.21
N ILE A 88 2.50 -2.33 -13.30
CA ILE A 88 2.14 -1.05 -12.69
C ILE A 88 2.30 -1.14 -11.16
N ALA A 89 1.78 -2.18 -10.51
CA ALA A 89 1.82 -2.34 -9.06
C ALA A 89 3.25 -2.47 -8.50
N VAL A 90 4.17 -3.07 -9.27
CA VAL A 90 5.59 -3.16 -8.89
C VAL A 90 6.31 -1.84 -9.18
N ALA A 91 6.14 -1.30 -10.40
CA ALA A 91 6.85 -0.11 -10.85
C ALA A 91 6.42 1.18 -10.13
N TRP A 92 5.17 1.29 -9.69
CA TRP A 92 4.63 2.49 -9.07
C TRP A 92 5.46 2.99 -7.88
N ASN A 93 6.02 2.07 -7.09
CA ASN A 93 6.86 2.44 -5.94
C ASN A 93 8.17 3.12 -6.37
N TRP A 94 8.78 2.65 -7.46
CA TRP A 94 9.99 3.27 -8.00
C TRP A 94 9.69 4.60 -8.67
N ILE A 95 8.60 4.69 -9.43
CA ILE A 95 8.15 5.94 -10.05
C ILE A 95 7.90 7.01 -8.99
N PHE A 96 7.17 6.68 -7.93
CA PHE A 96 6.88 7.62 -6.84
C PHE A 96 8.17 8.10 -6.14
N ASN A 97 9.09 7.19 -5.84
CA ASN A 97 10.36 7.54 -5.21
C ASN A 97 11.26 8.37 -6.13
N LEU A 98 11.29 8.08 -7.43
CA LEU A 98 12.04 8.84 -8.43
C LEU A 98 11.50 10.27 -8.55
N VAL A 99 10.18 10.43 -8.67
CA VAL A 99 9.54 11.75 -8.74
C VAL A 99 9.78 12.54 -7.44
N SER A 100 9.67 11.88 -6.28
CA SER A 100 9.95 12.51 -4.98
C SER A 100 11.39 12.98 -4.87
N TYR A 101 12.35 12.18 -5.34
CA TYR A 101 13.77 12.54 -5.37
C TYR A 101 14.03 13.74 -6.30
N LEU A 102 13.47 13.71 -7.52
CA LEU A 102 13.62 14.80 -8.49
C LEU A 102 12.98 16.11 -8.01
N ALA A 103 11.83 16.03 -7.35
CA ALA A 103 11.16 17.16 -6.71
C ALA A 103 11.91 17.69 -5.47
N GLY A 104 12.94 16.99 -5.00
CA GLY A 104 13.66 17.33 -3.78
C GLY A 104 12.84 17.14 -2.50
N ALA A 105 11.77 16.34 -2.57
CA ALA A 105 10.97 15.98 -1.41
C ALA A 105 11.69 14.92 -0.56
N ARG A 106 11.46 14.93 0.76
CA ARG A 106 12.02 13.94 1.71
C ARG A 106 13.56 13.88 1.73
N LEU A 107 14.21 14.99 1.41
CA LEU A 107 15.65 15.18 1.57
C LEU A 107 15.98 15.77 2.94
N THR A 108 16.90 15.14 3.66
CA THR A 108 17.36 15.55 4.99
C THR A 108 18.87 15.80 5.02
N CYS A 109 19.29 16.64 5.96
CA CYS A 109 20.68 17.04 6.11
C CYS A 109 21.46 15.95 6.86
N ASN A 110 22.56 15.49 6.26
CA ASN A 110 23.45 14.48 6.83
C ASN A 110 24.68 15.08 7.56
N LYS A 111 24.67 16.37 7.92
CA LYS A 111 25.77 16.94 8.70
C LYS A 111 25.69 16.37 10.12
N ALA A 112 26.75 15.71 10.58
CA ALA A 112 26.90 15.33 11.97
C ALA A 112 27.13 16.57 12.85
N ASP A 113 26.44 16.61 13.99
CA ASP A 113 26.67 17.58 15.06
C ASP A 113 27.93 17.23 15.87
N GLU A 114 28.31 18.08 16.83
CA GLU A 114 29.48 17.85 17.69
C GLU A 114 29.37 16.54 18.52
N GLU A 115 28.13 16.10 18.78
CA GLU A 115 27.79 14.84 19.45
C GLU A 115 27.69 13.63 18.50
N GLY A 116 27.95 13.82 17.20
CA GLY A 116 27.89 12.77 16.17
C GLY A 116 26.47 12.45 15.64
N LEU A 117 25.44 13.14 16.13
CA LEU A 117 24.06 12.96 15.65
C LEU A 117 23.82 13.67 14.31
N PRO A 118 23.11 13.06 13.34
CA PRO A 118 22.80 13.72 12.08
C PRO A 118 21.80 14.86 12.29
N CYS A 119 22.03 16.00 11.63
CA CYS A 119 21.20 17.20 11.71
C CYS A 119 19.71 16.94 11.43
N GLY A 120 19.38 16.06 10.48
CA GLY A 120 18.02 15.59 10.21
C GLY A 120 17.05 16.64 9.63
N ALA A 121 17.43 17.91 9.61
CA ALA A 121 16.61 19.01 9.10
C ALA A 121 16.32 18.86 7.60
N ARG A 122 15.15 19.35 7.17
CA ARG A 122 14.76 19.37 5.75
C ARG A 122 15.74 20.22 4.94
N VAL A 123 16.00 19.76 3.73
CA VAL A 123 16.95 20.37 2.81
C VAL A 123 16.24 20.90 1.57
N GLU A 124 16.63 22.09 1.14
CA GLU A 124 16.27 22.65 -0.16
C GLU A 124 17.42 22.53 -1.16
N ARG A 125 17.10 22.15 -2.39
CA ARG A 125 18.06 22.09 -3.50
C ARG A 125 18.14 23.46 -4.16
N ARG A 126 19.27 24.16 -4.01
CA ARG A 126 19.57 25.40 -4.73
C ARG A 126 20.60 25.15 -5.83
N LYS A 127 20.43 25.80 -6.98
CA LYS A 127 21.48 25.84 -8.01
C LYS A 127 22.40 27.01 -7.68
N VAL A 128 23.68 26.73 -7.44
CA VAL A 128 24.68 27.77 -7.15
C VAL A 128 25.76 27.71 -8.22
N ILE A 129 26.12 28.87 -8.76
CA ILE A 129 27.19 29.00 -9.74
C ILE A 129 28.51 29.00 -8.97
N GLN A 130 29.36 28.01 -9.21
CA GLN A 130 30.69 27.98 -8.62
C GLN A 130 31.54 29.09 -9.24
N LYS A 131 32.01 30.04 -8.41
CA LYS A 131 32.83 31.18 -8.85
C LYS A 131 34.16 30.79 -9.51
N LYS A 132 34.70 29.61 -9.21
CA LYS A 132 35.99 29.13 -9.74
C LYS A 132 35.88 28.45 -11.11
N THR A 133 34.74 27.83 -11.42
CA THR A 133 34.56 26.97 -12.60
C THR A 133 33.42 27.45 -13.50
N GLY A 134 32.63 28.45 -13.07
CA GLY A 134 31.46 28.94 -13.81
C GLY A 134 30.30 27.94 -13.92
N GLN A 135 30.45 26.73 -13.38
CA GLN A 135 29.46 25.67 -13.51
C GLN A 135 28.34 25.80 -12.47
N SER A 136 27.10 25.58 -12.90
CA SER A 136 25.95 25.49 -12.00
C SER A 136 25.95 24.11 -11.33
N VAL A 137 26.23 24.07 -10.03
CA VAL A 137 26.24 22.83 -9.25
C VAL A 137 25.06 22.86 -8.27
N PRO A 138 24.28 21.76 -8.14
CA PRO A 138 23.28 21.67 -7.10
C PRO A 138 23.95 21.69 -5.71
N GLN A 139 23.54 22.64 -4.87
CA GLN A 139 23.95 22.76 -3.49
C GLN A 139 22.72 22.61 -2.59
N TYR A 140 22.85 21.77 -1.58
CA TYR A 140 21.81 21.45 -0.64
C TYR A 140 21.97 22.32 0.61
N VAL A 141 20.92 23.06 0.97
CA VAL A 141 20.92 23.98 2.11
C VAL A 141 19.83 23.55 3.09
N CYS A 142 20.18 23.36 4.37
CA CYS A 142 19.20 23.08 5.41
C CYS A 142 18.74 24.36 6.13
N GLU A 143 17.65 24.27 6.89
CA GLU A 143 17.13 25.38 7.72
C GLU A 143 18.15 25.88 8.75
N LYS A 144 19.03 25.01 9.26
CA LYS A 144 20.14 25.37 10.16
C LYS A 144 21.34 26.03 9.43
N GLY A 145 21.23 26.29 8.13
CA GLY A 145 22.26 26.98 7.33
C GLY A 145 23.42 26.11 6.86
N HIS A 146 23.40 24.79 7.06
CA HIS A 146 24.43 23.88 6.56
C HIS A 146 24.35 23.75 5.04
N LYS A 147 25.51 23.87 4.37
CA LYS A 147 25.65 23.73 2.92
C LYS A 147 26.44 22.47 2.60
N ARG A 148 25.83 21.52 1.91
CA ARG A 148 26.47 20.25 1.49
C ARG A 148 26.23 19.99 0.00
N PRO A 149 27.14 19.27 -0.67
CA PRO A 149 26.91 18.78 -2.03
C PRO A 149 25.97 17.57 -2.06
N ASP A 150 25.74 16.93 -0.91
CA ASP A 150 24.96 15.72 -0.73
C ASP A 150 23.84 15.89 0.32
N ALA A 151 22.73 15.18 0.12
CA ALA A 151 21.61 15.09 1.05
C ALA A 151 21.10 13.65 1.12
N HIS A 152 20.56 13.25 2.27
CA HIS A 152 20.03 11.90 2.44
C HIS A 152 18.56 11.85 2.01
N PHE A 153 18.20 10.88 1.15
CA PHE A 153 16.83 10.69 0.68
C PHE A 153 16.17 9.55 1.45
N HIS A 154 14.97 9.79 1.99
CA HIS A 154 14.18 8.77 2.68
C HIS A 154 13.13 8.15 1.73
N PRO A 155 13.40 6.98 1.12
CA PRO A 155 12.45 6.35 0.22
C PRO A 155 11.18 5.93 0.97
N VAL A 156 10.05 6.01 0.27
CA VAL A 156 8.79 5.46 0.75
C VAL A 156 8.83 3.95 0.58
N GLN A 157 8.60 3.24 1.68
CA GLN A 157 8.44 1.81 1.71
C GLN A 157 7.01 1.44 1.31
N LYS A 158 6.88 0.35 0.58
CA LYS A 158 5.60 -0.15 0.10
C LYS A 158 4.74 -0.60 1.28
N GLY A 159 3.53 -0.07 1.40
CA GLY A 159 2.59 -0.44 2.46
C GLY A 159 2.01 -1.85 2.26
N THR A 160 1.38 -2.39 3.30
CA THR A 160 0.75 -3.72 3.30
C THR A 160 -0.27 -3.90 2.18
N ALA A 161 -1.14 -2.92 1.94
CA ALA A 161 -2.14 -2.97 0.86
C ALA A 161 -1.50 -2.99 -0.53
N SER A 162 -0.42 -2.24 -0.73
CA SER A 162 0.29 -2.29 -2.00
C SER A 162 1.00 -3.63 -2.16
N HIS A 163 1.51 -4.22 -1.07
CA HIS A 163 2.06 -5.58 -1.06
C HIS A 163 1.04 -6.64 -1.46
N THR A 164 -0.17 -6.61 -0.89
CA THR A 164 -1.21 -7.59 -1.24
C THR A 164 -1.61 -7.49 -2.70
N ILE A 165 -1.74 -6.28 -3.25
CA ILE A 165 -2.14 -6.09 -4.66
C ILE A 165 -1.16 -6.74 -5.63
N TRP A 166 0.16 -6.51 -5.50
CA TRP A 166 1.10 -7.09 -6.46
C TRP A 166 1.23 -8.61 -6.30
N VAL A 167 1.12 -9.14 -5.07
CA VAL A 167 1.13 -10.59 -4.82
C VAL A 167 -0.11 -11.26 -5.44
N ILE A 168 -1.29 -10.67 -5.27
CA ILE A 168 -2.53 -11.16 -5.88
C ILE A 168 -2.42 -11.13 -7.41
N ALA A 169 -1.95 -10.01 -7.98
CA ALA A 169 -1.75 -9.90 -9.42
C ALA A 169 -0.74 -10.94 -9.94
N ALA A 170 0.35 -11.20 -9.21
CA ALA A 170 1.33 -12.23 -9.56
C ALA A 170 0.72 -13.64 -9.50
N ALA A 171 -0.07 -13.95 -8.47
CA ALA A 171 -0.75 -15.23 -8.37
C ALA A 171 -1.72 -15.46 -9.54
N PHE A 172 -2.53 -14.45 -9.90
CA PHE A 172 -3.42 -14.53 -11.05
C PHE A 172 -2.65 -14.65 -12.37
N CYS A 173 -1.54 -13.94 -12.55
CA CYS A 173 -0.67 -14.14 -13.72
C CYS A 173 -0.17 -15.57 -13.81
N VAL A 174 0.30 -16.16 -12.71
CA VAL A 174 0.79 -17.55 -12.68
C VAL A 174 -0.35 -18.51 -13.03
N ILE A 175 -1.54 -18.34 -12.43
CA ILE A 175 -2.70 -19.17 -12.75
C ILE A 175 -3.04 -19.06 -14.24
N VAL A 176 -3.13 -17.84 -14.78
CA VAL A 176 -3.49 -17.62 -16.19
C VAL A 176 -2.41 -18.10 -17.15
N LEU A 177 -1.14 -18.21 -16.75
CA LEU A 177 -0.06 -18.71 -17.61
C LEU A 177 0.17 -20.23 -17.51
N PHE A 178 -0.05 -20.84 -16.34
CA PHE A 178 0.28 -22.24 -16.07
C PHE A 178 -0.94 -23.18 -15.98
N LEU A 179 -2.11 -22.70 -15.54
CA LEU A 179 -3.36 -23.47 -15.47
C LEU A 179 -4.19 -23.34 -16.75
N SER A 180 -3.57 -22.93 -17.86
CA SER A 180 -4.22 -22.63 -19.13
C SER A 180 -3.63 -23.36 -20.31
#